data_AF-A0A933PSE5-F1
#
_entry.id   AF-A0A933PSE5-F1
#
_cell.length_a   1.000
_cell.length_b   1.000
_cell.length_c   1.000
_cell.angle_alpha   90.00
_cell.angle_beta   90.00
_cell.angle_gamma   90.00
#
_symmetry.space_group_name_H-M   'P 1'
#
loop_
_entity.id
_entity.type
_entity.pdbx_description
1 polymer ?
#
loop_
_entity_poly.entity_id
_entity_poly.type
_entity_poly.pdbx_seq_one_letter_code
_entity_poly.pdbx_strand_id
1 'polypeptide(L)'
;MITSILSFALIGFATYFIAPIYGIKWFSISYSVGFIVLIILQSILLKKYMEGFNGKNFLKSIAKTILSTGIMAAIILLIQPLETIINIRVAVIMEILLGSGIFFLSAIYLKSPEISGVGDIVKKFLPKKSQ
;
A
#
# COMPACT_ATOMS: atom_id res chain seq x y z
N MET A 1 -15.15 -16.76 -7.52
CA MET A 1 -15.88 -16.62 -8.80
C MET A 1 -16.92 -15.49 -8.77
N ILE A 2 -17.81 -15.43 -7.77
CA ILE A 2 -18.81 -14.34 -7.67
C ILE A 2 -18.16 -12.96 -7.45
N THR A 3 -17.17 -12.85 -6.56
CA THR A 3 -16.49 -11.56 -6.30
C THR A 3 -15.73 -11.03 -7.49
N SER A 4 -15.07 -11.90 -8.25
CA SER A 4 -14.39 -11.53 -9.49
C SER A 4 -15.38 -11.03 -10.55
N ILE A 5 -16.53 -11.70 -10.72
CA ILE A 5 -17.59 -11.24 -11.63
C ILE A 5 -18.09 -9.85 -11.24
N LEU A 6 -18.31 -9.62 -9.94
CA LEU A 6 -18.82 -8.35 -9.41
C LEU A 6 -17.83 -7.20 -9.62
N SER A 7 -16.54 -7.45 -9.38
CA SER A 7 -15.48 -6.47 -9.64
C SER A 7 -15.29 -6.18 -11.12
N PHE A 8 -15.31 -7.19 -12.00
CA PHE A 8 -15.21 -6.95 -13.45
C PHE A 8 -16.45 -6.25 -14.02
N ALA A 9 -17.65 -6.52 -13.48
CA ALA A 9 -18.85 -5.78 -13.84
C ALA A 9 -18.74 -4.29 -13.44
N LEU A 10 -18.16 -4.01 -12.27
CA LEU A 10 -17.91 -2.64 -11.80
C LEU A 10 -16.87 -1.92 -12.67
N ILE A 11 -15.80 -2.61 -13.09
CA ILE A 11 -14.83 -2.09 -14.06
C ILE A 11 -15.52 -1.78 -15.38
N GLY A 12 -16.31 -2.71 -15.92
CA GLY A 12 -17.02 -2.54 -17.18
C GLY A 12 -17.99 -1.36 -17.14
N PHE A 13 -18.76 -1.22 -16.05
CA PHE A 13 -19.66 -0.11 -15.84
C PHE A 13 -18.91 1.23 -15.75
N ALA A 14 -17.93 1.34 -14.85
CA ALA A 14 -17.15 2.57 -14.69
C ALA A 14 -16.46 2.97 -16.01
N THR A 15 -15.88 2.01 -16.72
CA THR A 15 -15.22 2.25 -18.00
C THR A 15 -16.19 2.73 -19.06
N TYR A 16 -17.38 2.12 -19.17
CA TYR A 16 -18.39 2.48 -20.15
C TYR A 16 -18.89 3.93 -19.97
N PHE A 17 -19.09 4.37 -18.73
CA PHE A 17 -19.61 5.72 -18.46
C PHE A 17 -18.50 6.80 -18.39
N ILE A 18 -17.31 6.47 -17.91
CA ILE A 18 -16.27 7.45 -17.59
C ILE A 18 -15.26 7.59 -18.73
N ALA A 19 -14.83 6.49 -19.35
CA ALA A 19 -13.78 6.53 -20.37
C ALA A 19 -14.14 7.35 -21.63
N PRO A 20 -15.40 7.37 -22.13
CA PRO A 20 -15.77 8.23 -23.26
C PRO A 20 -15.70 9.72 -22.95
N ILE A 21 -15.97 10.10 -21.70
CA ILE A 21 -16.06 11.52 -21.27
C ILE A 21 -14.67 12.07 -20.94
N TYR A 22 -13.86 11.28 -20.23
CA TYR A 22 -12.59 11.75 -19.66
C TYR A 22 -11.34 11.17 -20.35
N GLY A 23 -11.52 10.30 -21.34
CA GLY A 23 -10.46 9.74 -22.18
C GLY A 23 -9.79 8.49 -21.63
N ILE A 24 -8.84 7.95 -22.41
CA ILE A 24 -8.22 6.63 -22.20
C ILE A 24 -7.51 6.50 -20.84
N LYS A 25 -7.03 7.58 -20.23
CA LYS A 25 -6.36 7.52 -18.91
C LYS A 25 -7.31 7.05 -17.81
N TRP A 26 -8.60 7.35 -17.95
CA TRP A 26 -9.63 6.94 -16.99
C TRP A 26 -10.01 5.47 -17.10
N PHE A 27 -9.66 4.82 -18.21
CA PHE A 27 -9.73 3.36 -18.33
C PHE A 27 -8.83 2.70 -17.28
N SER A 28 -7.57 3.13 -17.20
CA SER A 28 -6.60 2.57 -16.25
C SER A 28 -7.03 2.81 -14.80
N ILE A 29 -7.57 4.00 -14.49
CA ILE A 29 -8.10 4.33 -13.16
C ILE A 29 -9.26 3.40 -12.79
N SER A 30 -10.20 3.19 -13.72
CA SER A 30 -11.35 2.29 -13.51
C SER A 30 -10.90 0.87 -13.20
N TYR A 31 -9.88 0.38 -13.91
CA TYR A 31 -9.26 -0.92 -13.63
C TYR A 31 -8.63 -1.00 -12.24
N SER A 32 -7.84 0.01 -11.85
CA SER A 32 -7.22 0.06 -10.52
C SER A 32 -8.26 0.05 -9.39
N VAL A 33 -9.34 0.84 -9.54
CA VAL A 33 -10.44 0.90 -8.56
C VAL A 33 -11.14 -0.46 -8.45
N GLY A 34 -11.47 -1.09 -9.57
CA GLY A 34 -12.10 -2.41 -9.56
C GLY A 34 -11.24 -3.50 -8.91
N PHE A 35 -9.93 -3.46 -9.12
CA PHE A 35 -8.99 -4.37 -8.46
C PHE A 35 -8.91 -4.14 -6.94
N ILE A 36 -8.91 -2.89 -6.49
CA ILE A 36 -8.95 -2.56 -5.05
C ILE A 36 -10.22 -3.15 -4.42
N VAL A 37 -11.38 -2.97 -5.06
CA VAL A 37 -12.66 -3.53 -4.59
C VAL A 37 -12.61 -5.05 -4.54
N LEU A 38 -12.01 -5.70 -5.55
CA LEU A 38 -11.84 -7.15 -5.59
C LEU A 38 -11.04 -7.66 -4.39
N ILE A 39 -9.88 -7.04 -4.11
CA ILE A 39 -8.98 -7.43 -3.03
C ILE A 39 -9.66 -7.24 -1.66
N ILE A 40 -10.42 -6.15 -1.48
CA ILE A 40 -11.17 -5.90 -0.25
C ILE A 40 -12.25 -6.98 -0.05
N LEU A 41 -13.06 -7.26 -1.08
CA LEU A 41 -14.09 -8.29 -1.04
C LEU A 41 -13.51 -9.67 -0.72
N GLN A 42 -12.39 -10.03 -1.37
CA GLN A 42 -11.71 -11.29 -1.11
C GLN A 42 -11.18 -11.35 0.32
N SER A 43 -10.55 -10.28 0.81
CA SER A 43 -10.02 -10.21 2.18
C SER A 43 -11.13 -10.35 3.23
N ILE A 44 -12.31 -9.74 2.99
CA ILE A 44 -13.48 -9.89 3.86
C ILE A 44 -14.06 -11.31 3.82
N LEU A 45 -14.07 -11.98 2.67
CA LEU A 45 -14.51 -13.37 2.59
C LEU A 45 -13.53 -14.33 3.25
N LEU A 46 -12.22 -14.11 3.07
CA LEU A 46 -11.17 -14.90 3.71
C LEU A 46 -11.19 -14.76 5.24
N LYS A 47 -11.71 -13.65 5.79
CA LYS A 47 -11.92 -13.50 7.24
C LYS A 47 -12.68 -14.69 7.85
N LYS A 48 -13.64 -15.29 7.13
CA LYS A 48 -14.39 -16.45 7.64
C LYS A 48 -13.55 -17.72 7.79
N TYR A 49 -12.41 -17.78 7.11
CA TYR A 49 -11.53 -18.94 7.05
C TYR A 49 -10.18 -18.72 7.75
N MET A 50 -9.91 -17.51 8.24
CA MET A 50 -8.68 -17.17 8.96
C MET A 50 -8.95 -17.06 10.46
N GLU A 51 -8.56 -18.08 11.21
CA GLU A 51 -8.59 -18.05 12.67
C GLU A 51 -7.73 -16.88 13.20
N GLY A 52 -8.33 -16.03 14.04
CA GLY A 52 -7.65 -14.86 14.61
C GLY A 52 -7.69 -13.59 13.76
N PHE A 53 -8.35 -13.57 12.60
CA PHE A 53 -8.46 -12.33 11.79
C PHE A 53 -9.38 -11.30 12.46
N ASN A 54 -8.77 -10.23 12.97
CA ASN A 54 -9.49 -9.07 13.50
C ASN A 54 -9.51 -7.92 12.47
N GLY A 55 -10.69 -7.68 11.89
CA GLY A 55 -10.90 -6.61 10.90
C GLY A 55 -10.52 -5.22 11.41
N LYS A 56 -10.64 -4.94 12.72
CA LYS A 56 -10.20 -3.66 13.31
C LYS A 56 -8.69 -3.51 13.23
N ASN A 57 -7.93 -4.57 13.48
CA ASN A 57 -6.47 -4.57 13.40
C ASN A 57 -6.01 -4.45 11.94
N PHE A 58 -6.69 -5.14 11.02
CA PHE A 58 -6.43 -5.03 9.59
C PHE A 58 -6.64 -3.60 9.06
N LEU A 59 -7.79 -2.99 9.36
CA LEU A 59 -8.07 -1.60 9.00
C LEU A 59 -7.07 -0.62 9.64
N LYS A 60 -6.70 -0.86 10.90
CA LYS A 60 -5.67 -0.06 11.59
C LYS A 60 -4.31 -0.18 10.89
N SER A 61 -3.92 -1.38 10.42
CA SER A 61 -2.66 -1.58 9.69
C SER A 61 -2.69 -0.91 8.31
N ILE A 62 -3.82 -0.95 7.60
CA ILE A 62 -4.03 -0.20 6.35
C ILE A 62 -3.90 1.32 6.59
N ALA A 63 -4.61 1.85 7.60
CA ALA A 63 -4.58 3.27 7.92
C ALA A 63 -3.16 3.76 8.27
N LYS A 64 -2.40 2.97 9.04
CA LYS A 64 -0.99 3.26 9.33
C LYS A 64 -0.15 3.32 8.05
N THR A 65 -0.35 2.37 7.12
CA THR A 65 0.35 2.38 5.83
C THR A 65 -0.01 3.61 5.01
N ILE A 66 -1.28 3.99 4.92
CA ILE A 66 -1.72 5.20 4.24
C ILE A 66 -1.06 6.44 4.86
N LEU A 67 -0.99 6.51 6.19
CA LEU A 67 -0.34 7.61 6.90
C LEU A 67 1.17 7.68 6.58
N SER A 68 1.88 6.56 6.61
CA SER A 68 3.29 6.48 6.20
C SER A 68 3.51 6.93 4.75
N THR A 69 2.64 6.51 3.84
CA THR A 69 2.67 6.95 2.44
C THR A 69 2.39 8.45 2.32
N GLY A 70 1.46 8.99 3.11
CA GLY A 70 1.18 10.43 3.17
C GLY A 70 2.38 11.25 3.66
N ILE A 71 3.08 10.78 4.69
CA ILE A 71 4.31 11.41 5.20
C ILE A 71 5.39 11.41 4.11
N MET A 72 5.59 10.27 3.44
CA MET A 72 6.52 10.16 2.31
C MET A 72 6.19 11.17 1.21
N ALA A 73 4.93 11.22 0.78
CA ALA A 73 4.50 12.13 -0.28
C ALA A 73 4.71 13.60 0.08
N ALA A 74 4.39 13.99 1.32
CA ALA A 74 4.63 15.35 1.81
C ALA A 74 6.11 15.73 1.74
N ILE A 75 7.01 14.80 2.07
CA ILE A 75 8.44 15.09 2.08
C ILE A 75 9.02 15.11 0.66
N ILE A 76 8.57 14.24 -0.24
CA ILE A 76 8.95 14.33 -1.66
C ILE A 76 8.55 15.70 -2.22
N LEU A 77 7.35 16.20 -1.93
CA LEU A 77 6.90 17.54 -2.35
C LEU A 77 7.76 18.67 -1.77
N LEU A 78 8.29 18.53 -0.55
CA LEU A 78 9.20 19.50 0.06
C LEU A 78 10.60 19.46 -0.56
N ILE A 79 11.03 18.31 -1.08
CA ILE A 79 12.35 18.10 -1.65
C ILE A 79 12.38 18.42 -3.15
N GLN A 80 11.25 18.39 -3.85
CA GLN A 80 11.13 18.73 -5.29
C GLN A 80 11.91 19.96 -5.76
N PRO A 81 12.01 21.08 -5.00
CA PRO A 81 12.81 22.22 -5.43
C PRO A 81 14.30 21.90 -5.65
N LEU A 82 14.83 20.80 -5.10
CA LEU A 82 16.21 20.37 -5.37
C LEU A 82 16.47 20.10 -6.86
N GLU A 83 15.46 19.68 -7.62
CA GLU A 83 15.59 19.46 -9.08
C GLU A 83 16.05 20.71 -9.84
N THR A 84 15.86 21.90 -9.26
CA THR A 84 16.29 23.18 -9.84
C THR A 84 17.75 23.53 -9.52
N ILE A 85 18.34 22.90 -8.51
CA ILE A 85 19.68 23.22 -7.99
C ILE A 85 20.73 22.19 -8.48
N ILE A 86 20.33 20.92 -8.57
CA ILE A 86 21.19 19.80 -8.97
C ILE A 86 20.72 19.17 -10.28
N ASN A 87 21.54 18.30 -10.87
CA ASN A 87 21.16 17.56 -12.07
C ASN A 87 19.89 16.74 -11.82
N ILE A 88 18.92 16.85 -12.73
CA ILE A 88 17.60 16.21 -12.65
C ILE A 88 17.67 14.71 -12.31
N ARG A 89 18.63 13.97 -12.88
CA ARG A 89 18.74 12.52 -12.64
C ARG A 89 19.18 12.21 -11.22
N VAL A 90 20.08 13.03 -10.67
CA VAL A 90 20.58 12.88 -9.30
C VAL A 90 19.50 13.29 -8.30
N ALA A 91 18.74 14.34 -8.61
CA ALA A 91 17.60 14.77 -7.81
C ALA A 91 16.54 13.67 -7.68
N VAL A 92 16.11 13.07 -8.80
CA VAL A 92 15.15 11.97 -8.81
C VAL A 92 15.64 10.77 -8.00
N ILE A 93 16.93 10.40 -8.10
CA ILE A 93 17.49 9.31 -7.29
C ILE A 93 17.42 9.65 -5.80
N MET A 94 17.76 10.89 -5.42
CA MET A 94 17.68 11.35 -4.04
C MET A 94 16.24 11.37 -3.51
N GLU A 95 15.28 11.80 -4.31
CA GLU A 95 13.86 11.77 -3.94
C GLU A 95 13.36 10.35 -3.68
N ILE A 96 13.74 9.39 -4.53
CA ILE A 96 13.37 7.98 -4.35
C ILE A 96 14.02 7.42 -3.07
N LEU A 97 15.30 7.69 -2.84
CA LEU A 97 16.02 7.19 -1.66
C LEU A 97 15.48 7.81 -0.36
N LEU A 98 15.27 9.12 -0.33
CA LEU A 98 14.75 9.82 0.84
C LEU A 98 13.29 9.44 1.09
N GLY A 99 12.46 9.46 0.05
CA GLY A 99 11.05 9.08 0.13
C GLY A 99 10.87 7.66 0.67
N SER A 100 11.55 6.69 0.06
CA SER A 100 11.49 5.29 0.52
C SER A 100 12.05 5.13 1.94
N GLY A 101 13.17 5.77 2.27
CA GLY A 101 13.75 5.75 3.62
C GLY A 101 12.78 6.26 4.68
N ILE A 102 12.11 7.38 4.42
CA ILE A 102 11.14 7.96 5.36
C ILE A 102 9.86 7.12 5.44
N PHE A 103 9.41 6.54 4.33
CA PHE A 103 8.31 5.58 4.35
C PHE A 103 8.63 4.42 5.30
N PHE A 104 9.81 3.81 5.20
CA PHE A 104 10.19 2.71 6.07
C PHE A 104 10.33 3.15 7.53
N LEU A 105 10.95 4.31 7.80
CA LEU A 105 11.08 4.83 9.17
C LEU A 105 9.71 5.08 9.82
N SER A 106 8.80 5.75 9.10
CA SER A 106 7.45 6.02 9.59
C SER A 106 6.64 4.73 9.76
N ALA A 107 6.77 3.78 8.83
CA ALA A 107 6.09 2.49 8.90
C ALA A 107 6.59 1.67 10.10
N ILE A 108 7.90 1.65 10.36
CA ILE A 108 8.48 0.98 11.53
C ILE A 108 7.96 1.60 12.82
N TYR A 109 7.93 2.93 12.90
CA TYR A 109 7.45 3.62 14.08
C TYR A 109 5.98 3.31 14.37
N LEU A 110 5.12 3.39 13.34
CA LEU A 110 3.67 3.20 13.47
C LEU A 110 3.26 1.72 13.60
N LYS A 111 4.01 0.79 12.98
CA LYS A 111 3.77 -0.67 13.04
C LYS A 111 4.67 -1.38 14.04
N SER A 112 5.35 -0.66 14.93
CA SER A 112 6.28 -1.22 15.92
C SER A 112 5.78 -2.46 16.70
N PRO A 113 4.49 -2.61 17.08
CA PRO A 113 4.02 -3.81 17.77
C PRO A 113 3.82 -5.03 16.84
N GLU A 114 3.64 -4.79 15.54
CA GLU A 114 3.49 -5.85 14.52
C GLU A 114 4.88 -6.41 14.15
N ILE A 115 5.91 -5.57 14.18
CA ILE A 115 7.31 -5.93 13.86
C ILE A 115 7.97 -6.72 14.99
N SER A 116 7.65 -6.43 16.26
CA SER A 116 8.14 -7.21 17.39
C SER A 116 7.67 -8.67 17.33
N GLY A 117 6.43 -8.91 16.88
CA GLY A 117 5.90 -10.27 16.69
C GLY A 117 6.63 -11.06 15.60
N VAL A 118 7.08 -10.40 14.52
CA VAL A 118 7.95 -11.03 13.50
C VAL A 118 9.31 -11.35 14.09
N GLY A 119 9.88 -10.46 14.91
CA GLY A 119 11.13 -10.71 15.63
C GLY A 119 11.04 -11.95 16.54
N ASP A 120 9.92 -12.16 17.21
CA ASP A 120 9.70 -13.31 18.07
C ASP A 120 9.52 -14.62 17.28
N ILE A 121 8.88 -14.55 16.10
CA ILE A 121 8.79 -15.68 15.17
C ILE A 121 10.19 -16.04 14.63
N VAL A 122 10.97 -15.05 14.20
CA VAL A 122 12.33 -15.25 13.70
C VAL A 122 13.23 -15.85 14.78
N LYS A 123 13.12 -15.38 16.03
CA LYS A 123 13.82 -15.98 17.18
C LYS A 123 13.40 -17.42 17.48
N LYS A 124 12.15 -17.80 17.15
CA LYS A 124 11.64 -19.16 17.32
C LYS A 124 12.18 -20.13 16.26
N PHE A 125 12.52 -19.62 15.07
CA PHE A 125 13.09 -20.41 13.96
C PHE A 125 14.62 -20.34 13.88
N LEU A 126 15.26 -19.35 14.51
CA LEU A 126 16.70 -19.34 14.68
C LEU A 126 17.09 -20.33 15.79
N PRO A 127 18.01 -21.27 15.54
CA PRO A 127 18.47 -22.19 16.57
C PRO A 127 19.05 -21.37 17.72
N LYS A 128 18.63 -21.69 18.96
CA LYS A 128 19.28 -21.15 20.17
C LYS A 128 20.78 -21.40 20.03
N LYS A 129 21.58 -20.34 19.96
CA LYS A 129 23.02 -20.46 20.11
C LYS A 129 23.24 -21.08 21.49
N SER A 130 23.68 -22.33 21.52
CA SER A 130 24.18 -23.01 22.70
C SER A 130 25.32 -22.15 23.24
N GLN A 131 25.09 -21.51 24.39
CA GLN A 131 26.21 -21.15 25.27
C GLN A 131 26.68 -22.42 25.98
#